data_AF-A0A1G6YE92-F1
#
_entry.id   AF-A0A1G6YE92-F1
#
_cell.length_a   1.000
_cell.length_b   1.000
_cell.length_c   1.000
_cell.angle_alpha   90.00
_cell.angle_beta   90.00
_cell.angle_gamma   90.00
#
_symmetry.space_group_name_H-M   'P 1'
#
loop_
_entity.id
_entity.type
_entity.pdbx_description
1 polymer ?
#
loop_
_entity_poly.entity_id
_entity_poly.type
_entity_poly.pdbx_seq_one_letter_code
_entity_poly.pdbx_strand_id
1 'polypeptide(L)'
;MAEQSCLATNDWICGEYLRSRSQELADATLQHVGITVVSVLIGLAVAFPLALLARRGRGFAGPVLGLTTVLYTVPSLAMFSLLLPLFGLSAALVVTGLVLYSLTILVRNILAGLEAVPQEAKEAARGMGYGPARLLWEVELPLALPAVMAGLRIATVSTVALTTVGSLVGKGGLGNLIEDALPSFFKAQVLTASVLCVLLAVAADLLLLGLQRLLTPWTRISRTSGPARPGTPTDAGPPAPGTAQAGPSAPVKVSPKAEVG
;
A
#
# COMPACT_ATOMS: atom_id res chain seq x y z
N MET A 1 -1.67 46.85 -27.20
CA MET A 1 -2.35 45.62 -26.73
C MET A 1 -1.28 44.75 -26.11
N ALA A 2 -1.09 44.83 -24.80
CA ALA A 2 -0.18 43.91 -24.12
C ALA A 2 -0.89 42.55 -24.09
N GLU A 3 -0.31 41.52 -24.68
CA GLU A 3 -0.76 40.15 -24.42
C GLU A 3 -0.74 39.96 -22.91
N GLN A 4 -1.92 39.79 -22.30
CA GLN A 4 -2.02 39.42 -20.89
C GLN A 4 -1.43 38.02 -20.76
N SER A 5 -0.18 37.96 -20.28
CA SER A 5 0.51 36.70 -20.07
C SER A 5 -0.30 35.84 -19.09
N CYS A 6 -0.36 34.54 -19.33
CA CYS A 6 -1.08 33.61 -18.44
C CYS A 6 -0.57 33.65 -16.99
N LEU A 7 0.65 34.16 -16.80
CA LEU A 7 1.25 34.46 -15.50
C LEU A 7 0.56 35.65 -14.80
N ALA A 8 0.23 36.72 -15.53
CA ALA A 8 -0.45 37.90 -14.99
C ALA A 8 -1.94 37.63 -14.70
N THR A 9 -2.59 36.79 -15.51
CA THR A 9 -4.00 36.40 -15.33
C THR A 9 -4.20 35.31 -14.26
N ASN A 10 -3.11 34.67 -13.81
CA ASN A 10 -3.14 33.54 -12.88
C ASN A 10 -4.07 32.41 -13.35
N ASP A 11 -3.91 32.02 -14.63
CA ASP A 11 -4.66 30.92 -15.19
C ASP A 11 -4.20 29.58 -14.63
N TRP A 12 -5.10 28.59 -14.62
CA TRP A 12 -4.78 27.24 -14.13
C TRP A 12 -3.72 26.53 -14.99
N ILE A 13 -3.74 26.76 -16.31
CA ILE A 13 -2.84 26.11 -17.26
C ILE A 13 -2.04 27.22 -17.95
N CYS A 14 -0.74 27.29 -17.65
CA CYS A 14 0.15 28.30 -18.21
C CYS A 14 1.41 27.62 -18.74
N GLY A 15 1.51 27.44 -20.06
CA GLY A 15 2.70 26.86 -20.71
C GLY A 15 3.96 27.71 -20.50
N GLU A 16 3.79 29.02 -20.32
CA GLU A 16 4.87 29.95 -20.03
C GLU A 16 5.48 29.72 -18.62
N TYR A 17 4.66 29.32 -17.64
CA TYR A 17 5.13 28.91 -16.32
C TYR A 17 6.04 27.68 -16.41
N LEU A 18 5.62 26.63 -17.14
CA LEU A 18 6.42 25.42 -17.34
C LEU A 18 7.77 25.72 -18.00
N ARG A 19 7.81 26.63 -18.98
CA ARG A 19 9.04 26.97 -19.71
C ARG A 19 9.98 27.81 -18.86
N SER A 20 9.46 28.84 -18.20
CA SER A 20 10.24 29.78 -17.38
C SER A 20 10.74 29.17 -16.06
N ARG A 21 9.99 28.24 -15.47
CA ARG A 21 10.30 27.60 -14.18
C ARG A 21 10.78 26.14 -14.32
N SER A 22 11.13 25.72 -15.53
CA SER A 22 11.52 24.33 -15.85
C SER A 22 12.66 23.79 -14.99
N GLN A 23 13.69 24.60 -14.73
CA GLN A 23 14.82 24.20 -13.88
C GLN A 23 14.39 23.97 -12.44
N GLU A 24 13.60 24.88 -11.87
CA GLU A 24 13.06 24.77 -10.52
C GLU A 24 12.16 23.54 -10.35
N LEU A 25 11.31 23.26 -11.34
CA LEU A 25 10.47 22.05 -11.39
C LEU A 25 11.31 20.77 -11.47
N ALA A 26 12.38 20.78 -12.26
CA ALA A 26 13.30 19.66 -12.40
C ALA A 26 14.07 19.38 -11.09
N ASP A 27 14.63 20.41 -10.46
CA ASP A 27 15.36 20.30 -9.20
C ASP A 27 14.44 19.81 -8.07
N ALA A 28 13.22 20.36 -8.00
CA ALA A 28 12.22 19.93 -7.01
C ALA A 28 11.79 18.47 -7.22
N THR A 29 11.68 18.02 -8.48
CA THR A 29 11.36 16.63 -8.82
C THR A 29 12.52 15.70 -8.46
N LEU A 30 13.77 16.07 -8.78
CA LEU A 30 14.95 15.29 -8.42
C LEU A 30 15.10 15.15 -6.90
N GLN A 31 14.88 16.24 -6.15
CA GLN A 31 14.87 16.20 -4.70
C GLN A 31 13.76 15.27 -4.18
N HIS A 32 12.54 15.38 -4.71
CA HIS A 32 11.41 14.56 -4.28
C HIS A 32 11.66 13.07 -4.53
N VAL A 33 12.20 12.72 -5.71
CA VAL A 33 12.60 11.35 -6.06
C VAL A 33 13.72 10.86 -5.14
N GLY A 34 14.77 11.67 -4.94
CA GLY A 34 15.90 11.30 -4.10
C GLY A 34 15.47 10.97 -2.67
N ILE A 35 14.65 11.83 -2.06
CA ILE A 35 14.13 11.62 -0.69
C ILE A 35 13.24 10.38 -0.63
N THR A 36 12.35 10.20 -1.60
CA THR A 36 11.45 9.04 -1.65
C THR A 36 12.24 7.73 -1.76
N VAL A 37 13.15 7.65 -2.74
CA VAL A 37 13.94 6.44 -3.00
C VAL A 37 14.80 6.07 -1.80
N VAL A 38 15.53 7.04 -1.23
CA VAL A 38 16.37 6.80 -0.05
C VAL A 38 15.53 6.32 1.13
N SER A 39 14.37 6.94 1.37
CA SER A 39 13.49 6.58 2.49
C SER A 39 12.91 5.18 2.33
N VAL A 40 12.43 4.83 1.13
CA VAL A 40 11.88 3.50 0.85
C VAL A 40 12.95 2.42 0.92
N LEU A 41 14.16 2.67 0.40
CA LEU A 41 15.26 1.70 0.44
C LEU A 41 15.73 1.43 1.86
N ILE A 42 15.94 2.47 2.67
CA ILE A 42 16.29 2.31 4.09
C ILE A 42 15.15 1.62 4.83
N GLY A 43 13.90 2.04 4.59
CA GLY A 43 12.71 1.42 5.15
C GLY A 43 12.63 -0.08 4.85
N LEU A 44 12.89 -0.48 3.60
CA LEU A 44 12.90 -1.89 3.18
C LEU A 44 14.05 -2.68 3.82
N ALA A 45 15.25 -2.10 3.85
CA ALA A 45 16.43 -2.72 4.44
C ALA A 45 16.25 -2.99 5.95
N VAL A 46 15.50 -2.14 6.66
CA VAL A 46 15.18 -2.32 8.08
C VAL A 46 13.92 -3.17 8.27
N ALA A 47 12.89 -3.01 7.44
CA ALA A 47 11.63 -3.75 7.53
C ALA A 47 11.81 -5.25 7.31
N PHE A 48 12.65 -5.63 6.35
CA PHE A 48 12.86 -7.04 6.01
C PHE A 48 13.40 -7.88 7.18
N PRO A 49 14.53 -7.52 7.83
CA PRO A 49 15.01 -8.28 8.99
C PRO A 49 14.05 -8.21 10.18
N LEU A 50 13.37 -7.07 10.38
CA LEU A 50 12.41 -6.92 11.47
C LEU A 50 11.18 -7.82 11.28
N ALA A 51 10.67 -7.93 10.06
CA ALA A 51 9.61 -8.87 9.70
C ALA A 51 10.05 -10.33 9.89
N LEU A 52 11.29 -10.66 9.50
CA LEU A 52 11.81 -12.02 9.68
C LEU A 52 11.97 -12.38 11.17
N LEU A 53 12.38 -11.41 12.00
CA LEU A 53 12.48 -11.59 13.45
C LEU A 53 11.10 -11.73 14.10
N ALA A 54 10.13 -10.90 13.70
CA ALA A 54 8.74 -10.99 14.16
C ALA A 54 8.12 -12.36 13.82
N ARG A 55 8.46 -12.93 12.67
CA ARG A 55 8.01 -14.27 12.25
C ARG A 55 8.58 -15.39 13.12
N ARG A 56 9.78 -15.21 13.70
CA ARG A 56 10.50 -16.29 14.40
C ARG A 56 9.90 -16.63 15.77
N GLY A 57 9.03 -15.80 16.33
CA GLY A 57 8.34 -16.13 17.57
C GLY A 57 7.18 -15.19 17.93
N ARG A 58 6.11 -15.77 18.50
CA ARG A 58 4.91 -15.04 18.99
C ARG A 58 5.26 -13.92 19.99
N GLY A 59 6.38 -14.05 20.71
CA GLY A 59 6.88 -13.03 21.64
C GLY A 59 7.45 -11.77 20.99
N PHE A 60 7.92 -11.84 19.74
CA PHE A 60 8.42 -10.68 18.98
C PHE A 60 7.37 -10.08 18.06
N ALA A 61 6.43 -10.90 17.56
CA ALA A 61 5.32 -10.43 16.72
C ALA A 61 4.46 -9.38 17.43
N GLY A 62 4.08 -9.62 18.69
CA GLY A 62 3.25 -8.69 19.48
C GLY A 62 3.87 -7.29 19.62
N PRO A 63 5.11 -7.16 20.15
CA PRO A 63 5.78 -5.87 20.28
C PRO A 63 6.03 -5.17 18.94
N VAL A 64 6.45 -5.88 17.89
CA VAL A 64 6.73 -5.28 16.57
C VAL A 64 5.44 -4.74 15.94
N LEU A 65 4.36 -5.53 15.97
CA LEU A 65 3.05 -5.12 15.44
C LEU A 65 2.40 -4.02 16.30
N GLY A 66 2.58 -4.08 17.61
CA GLY A 66 2.14 -3.03 18.54
C GLY A 66 2.85 -1.71 18.27
N LEU A 67 4.18 -1.72 18.21
CA LEU A 67 4.99 -0.54 17.94
C LEU A 67 4.67 0.07 16.56
N THR A 68 4.57 -0.76 15.51
CA THR A 68 4.17 -0.28 14.18
C THR A 68 2.74 0.25 14.16
N THR A 69 1.83 -0.25 15.01
CA THR A 69 0.48 0.33 15.14
C THR A 69 0.54 1.71 15.78
N VAL A 70 1.26 1.85 16.90
CA VAL A 70 1.42 3.14 17.58
C VAL A 70 2.07 4.16 16.65
N LEU A 71 3.15 3.79 15.96
CA LEU A 71 3.82 4.67 14.99
C LEU A 71 2.87 5.12 13.87
N TYR A 72 2.03 4.22 13.35
CA TYR A 72 1.05 4.59 12.31
C TYR A 72 -0.02 5.56 12.81
N THR A 73 -0.38 5.50 14.09
CA THR A 73 -1.40 6.39 14.67
C THR A 73 -0.90 7.80 14.94
N VAL A 74 0.42 8.00 15.03
CA VAL A 74 1.00 9.35 15.14
C VAL A 74 0.78 10.05 13.80
N PRO A 75 0.23 11.28 13.75
CA PRO A 75 0.16 12.07 12.53
C PRO A 75 1.55 12.49 12.04
N SER A 76 1.73 12.64 10.72
CA SER A 76 3.05 12.96 10.14
C SER A 76 3.61 14.28 10.66
N LEU A 77 2.74 15.28 10.84
CA LEU A 77 3.08 16.57 11.45
C LEU A 77 3.64 16.42 12.87
N ALA A 78 2.97 15.64 13.72
CA ALA A 78 3.41 15.41 15.09
C ALA A 78 4.74 14.65 15.13
N MET A 79 4.94 13.70 14.21
CA MET A 79 6.17 12.94 14.11
C MET A 79 7.37 13.81 13.72
N PHE A 80 7.18 14.75 12.80
CA PHE A 80 8.23 15.73 12.48
C PHE A 80 8.57 16.62 13.66
N SER A 81 7.58 17.12 14.41
CA SER A 81 7.82 17.89 15.63
C SER A 81 8.60 17.09 16.69
N LEU A 82 8.36 15.78 16.80
CA LEU A 82 9.08 14.90 17.72
C LEU A 82 10.54 14.66 17.30
N LEU A 83 10.82 14.61 16.00
CA LEU A 83 12.15 14.39 15.44
C LEU A 83 13.00 15.67 15.38
N LEU A 84 12.37 16.84 15.41
CA LEU A 84 13.03 18.15 15.29
C LEU A 84 14.13 18.41 16.32
N PRO A 85 13.97 18.11 17.61
CA PRO A 85 15.05 18.30 18.59
C PRO A 85 16.26 17.41 18.35
N LEU A 86 16.08 16.25 17.70
CA LEU A 86 17.13 15.26 17.47
C LEU A 86 17.92 15.53 16.19
N PHE A 87 17.22 15.93 15.12
CA PHE A 87 17.80 16.07 13.77
C PHE A 87 17.90 17.52 13.27
N GLY A 88 17.24 18.45 13.95
CA GLY A 88 17.10 19.84 13.51
C GLY A 88 16.34 19.98 12.17
N LEU A 89 16.37 21.19 11.61
CA LEU A 89 15.82 21.51 10.28
C LEU A 89 16.74 20.94 9.18
N SER A 90 16.67 19.63 8.96
CA SER A 90 17.56 18.93 8.03
C SER A 90 16.82 17.94 7.14
N ALA A 91 17.46 17.52 6.04
CA ALA A 91 16.93 16.45 5.19
C ALA A 91 16.81 15.11 5.95
N ALA A 92 17.68 14.89 6.94
CA ALA A 92 17.66 13.69 7.77
C ALA A 92 16.37 13.58 8.60
N LEU A 93 15.79 14.71 9.03
CA LEU A 93 14.51 14.72 9.73
C LEU A 93 13.39 14.14 8.86
N VAL A 94 13.26 14.65 7.62
CA VAL A 94 12.22 14.20 6.69
C VAL A 94 12.44 12.74 6.31
N VAL A 95 13.67 12.37 5.94
CA VAL A 95 14.00 10.98 5.59
C VAL A 95 13.71 10.03 6.75
N THR A 96 14.10 10.36 7.98
CA THR A 96 13.83 9.51 9.15
C THR A 96 12.34 9.33 9.37
N GLY A 97 11.55 10.40 9.25
CA GLY A 97 10.11 10.31 9.38
C GLY A 97 9.47 9.42 8.31
N LEU A 98 9.88 9.58 7.05
CA LEU A 98 9.41 8.76 5.94
C LEU A 98 9.84 7.30 6.06
N VAL A 99 11.04 7.03 6.58
CA VAL A 99 11.53 5.68 6.89
C VAL A 99 10.65 5.02 7.94
N LEU A 100 10.26 5.70 9.02
CA LEU A 100 9.41 5.13 10.07
C LEU A 100 8.01 4.76 9.55
N TYR A 101 7.42 5.59 8.69
CA TYR A 101 6.15 5.26 8.03
C TYR A 101 6.31 4.10 7.04
N SER A 102 7.33 4.16 6.18
CA SER A 102 7.61 3.09 5.21
C SER A 102 7.84 1.76 5.91
N LEU A 103 8.64 1.76 6.98
CA LEU A 103 8.90 0.61 7.84
C LEU A 103 7.60 -0.03 8.32
N THR A 104 6.70 0.80 8.84
CA THR A 104 5.40 0.36 9.37
C THR A 104 4.55 -0.34 8.31
N ILE A 105 4.48 0.22 7.10
CA ILE A 105 3.73 -0.37 5.98
C ILE A 105 4.43 -1.65 5.49
N LEU A 106 5.75 -1.61 5.30
CA LEU A 106 6.54 -2.70 4.74
C LEU A 106 6.55 -3.92 5.66
N VAL A 107 6.75 -3.76 6.97
CA VAL A 107 6.75 -4.88 7.92
C VAL A 107 5.44 -5.65 7.85
N ARG A 108 4.29 -4.95 7.85
CA ARG A 108 2.96 -5.57 7.78
C ARG A 108 2.76 -6.33 6.47
N ASN A 109 3.12 -5.73 5.34
CA ASN A 109 2.95 -6.37 4.05
C ASN A 109 3.92 -7.54 3.83
N ILE A 110 5.15 -7.45 4.34
CA ILE A 110 6.13 -8.55 4.27
C ILE A 110 5.64 -9.72 5.11
N LEU A 111 5.17 -9.47 6.34
CA LEU A 111 4.60 -10.51 7.21
C LEU A 111 3.39 -11.18 6.56
N ALA A 112 2.43 -10.38 6.07
CA ALA A 112 1.26 -10.89 5.37
C ALA A 112 1.64 -11.70 4.12
N GLY A 113 2.64 -11.26 3.35
CA GLY A 113 3.13 -11.97 2.18
C GLY A 113 3.76 -13.33 2.49
N LEU A 114 4.53 -13.42 3.59
CA LEU A 114 5.14 -14.67 4.04
C LEU A 114 4.11 -15.64 4.65
N GLU A 115 3.08 -15.10 5.32
CA GLU A 115 1.95 -15.88 5.87
C GLU A 115 1.04 -16.42 4.76
N ALA A 116 0.89 -15.69 3.65
CA ALA A 116 0.11 -16.11 2.49
C ALA A 116 0.70 -17.30 1.71
N VAL A 117 1.95 -17.70 1.99
CA VAL A 117 2.58 -18.86 1.33
C VAL A 117 1.88 -20.15 1.78
N PRO A 118 1.36 -20.97 0.83
CA PRO A 118 0.62 -22.20 1.12
C PRO A 118 1.40 -23.15 2.03
N GLN A 119 0.70 -23.75 3.00
CA GLN A 119 1.32 -24.63 3.97
C GLN A 119 1.80 -25.94 3.32
N GLU A 120 1.10 -26.40 2.28
CA GLU A 120 1.42 -27.60 1.51
C GLU A 120 2.79 -27.46 0.83
N ALA A 121 3.11 -26.28 0.29
CA ALA A 121 4.41 -25.98 -0.29
C ALA A 121 5.53 -26.01 0.77
N LYS A 122 5.25 -25.51 1.98
CA LYS A 122 6.20 -25.52 3.10
C LYS A 122 6.46 -26.94 3.60
N GLU A 123 5.41 -27.76 3.71
CA GLU A 123 5.50 -29.16 4.16
C GLU A 123 6.21 -30.04 3.13
N ALA A 124 5.91 -29.87 1.84
CA ALA A 124 6.61 -30.58 0.77
C ALA A 124 8.11 -30.27 0.77
N ALA A 125 8.50 -29.01 0.91
CA ALA A 125 9.90 -28.62 0.99
C ALA A 125 10.60 -29.21 2.22
N ARG A 126 9.94 -29.23 3.39
CA ARG A 126 10.47 -29.90 4.59
C ARG A 126 10.61 -31.41 4.37
N GLY A 127 9.66 -32.06 3.70
CA GLY A 127 9.72 -33.47 3.31
C GLY A 127 10.88 -33.79 2.36
N MET A 128 11.31 -32.82 1.54
CA MET A 128 12.51 -32.90 0.70
C MET A 128 13.82 -32.59 1.46
N GLY A 129 13.78 -32.37 2.78
CA GLY A 129 14.98 -32.11 3.60
C GLY A 129 15.44 -30.65 3.63
N TYR A 130 14.59 -29.69 3.24
CA TYR A 130 14.96 -28.27 3.30
C TYR A 130 15.09 -27.80 4.75
N GLY A 131 16.27 -27.29 5.11
CA GLY A 131 16.48 -26.58 6.37
C GLY A 131 15.75 -25.23 6.42
N PRO A 132 15.62 -24.59 7.59
CA PRO A 132 14.83 -23.37 7.77
C PRO A 132 15.30 -22.18 6.93
N ALA A 133 16.63 -22.02 6.74
CA ALA A 133 17.17 -20.97 5.89
C ALA A 133 16.91 -21.25 4.41
N ARG A 134 17.06 -22.51 3.98
CA ARG A 134 16.81 -22.94 2.59
C ARG A 134 15.33 -22.82 2.23
N LEU A 135 14.44 -23.22 3.15
CA LEU A 135 13.00 -23.06 3.03
C LEU A 135 12.61 -21.58 2.82
N LEU A 136 13.21 -20.67 3.60
CA LEU A 136 12.94 -19.24 3.47
C LEU A 136 13.36 -18.71 2.08
N TRP A 137 14.60 -18.95 1.67
CA TRP A 137 15.17 -18.33 0.46
C TRP A 137 14.69 -18.99 -0.84
N GLU A 138 14.50 -20.31 -0.86
CA GLU A 138 14.13 -21.04 -2.08
C GLU A 138 12.63 -21.24 -2.25
N VAL A 139 11.83 -21.16 -1.19
CA VAL A 139 10.38 -21.45 -1.25
C VAL A 139 9.54 -20.27 -0.79
N GLU A 140 9.71 -19.83 0.46
CA GLU A 140 8.83 -18.81 1.02
C GLU A 140 9.03 -17.44 0.35
N LEU A 141 10.27 -17.00 0.14
CA LEU A 141 10.56 -15.69 -0.42
C LEU A 141 10.12 -15.57 -1.89
N PRO A 142 10.38 -16.54 -2.79
CA PRO A 142 9.89 -16.47 -4.17
C PRO A 142 8.36 -16.51 -4.27
N LEU A 143 7.69 -17.30 -3.42
CA LEU A 143 6.23 -17.37 -3.39
C LEU A 143 5.59 -16.11 -2.77
N ALA A 144 6.25 -15.51 -1.78
CA ALA A 144 5.82 -14.26 -1.14
C ALA A 144 6.17 -13.00 -1.95
N LEU A 145 7.11 -13.09 -2.89
CA LEU A 145 7.62 -11.95 -3.66
C LEU A 145 6.53 -11.08 -4.30
N PRO A 146 5.47 -11.63 -4.95
CA PRO A 146 4.39 -10.80 -5.49
C PRO A 146 3.67 -9.96 -4.43
N ALA A 147 3.46 -10.53 -3.24
CA ALA A 147 2.80 -9.84 -2.13
C ALA A 147 3.73 -8.80 -1.48
N VAL A 148 5.02 -9.11 -1.32
CA VAL A 148 6.04 -8.16 -0.84
C VAL A 148 6.16 -6.96 -1.80
N MET A 149 6.17 -7.21 -3.10
CA MET A 149 6.21 -6.16 -4.13
C MET A 149 4.95 -5.29 -4.12
N ALA A 150 3.78 -5.88 -3.88
CA ALA A 150 2.54 -5.10 -3.68
C ALA A 150 2.66 -4.18 -2.45
N GLY A 151 3.22 -4.69 -1.35
CA GLY A 151 3.52 -3.88 -0.17
C GLY A 151 4.51 -2.74 -0.44
N LEU A 152 5.56 -3.01 -1.20
CA LEU A 152 6.55 -2.01 -1.60
C LEU A 152 5.94 -0.90 -2.44
N ARG A 153 5.01 -1.23 -3.34
CA ARG A 153 4.25 -0.27 -4.14
C ARG A 153 3.41 0.65 -3.27
N ILE A 154 2.65 0.07 -2.34
CA ILE A 154 1.85 0.85 -1.37
C ILE A 154 2.76 1.78 -0.56
N ALA A 155 3.85 1.26 0.01
CA ALA A 155 4.80 2.06 0.77
C ALA A 155 5.41 3.19 -0.06
N THR A 156 5.76 2.94 -1.32
CA THR A 156 6.34 3.94 -2.22
C THR A 156 5.36 5.05 -2.52
N VAL A 157 4.12 4.73 -2.92
CA VAL A 157 3.07 5.73 -3.21
C VAL A 157 2.74 6.55 -1.97
N SER A 158 2.61 5.92 -0.80
CA SER A 158 2.43 6.63 0.47
C SER A 158 3.62 7.54 0.79
N THR A 159 4.85 7.11 0.52
CA THR A 159 6.05 7.92 0.77
C THR A 159 6.10 9.14 -0.14
N VAL A 160 5.78 9.01 -1.43
CA VAL A 160 5.65 10.15 -2.36
C VAL A 160 4.65 11.16 -1.80
N ALA A 161 3.48 10.70 -1.36
CA ALA A 161 2.47 11.56 -0.76
C ALA A 161 2.98 12.24 0.51
N LEU A 162 3.58 11.51 1.46
CA LEU A 162 4.09 12.08 2.72
C LEU A 162 5.30 13.00 2.51
N THR A 163 6.07 12.81 1.44
CA THR A 163 7.22 13.68 1.12
C THR A 163 6.74 15.11 0.90
N THR A 164 5.52 15.32 0.38
CA THR A 164 4.93 16.67 0.25
C THR A 164 4.82 17.37 1.60
N VAL A 165 4.50 16.67 2.68
CA VAL A 165 4.42 17.21 4.05
C VAL A 165 5.78 17.67 4.58
N GLY A 166 6.88 17.11 4.03
CA GLY A 166 8.24 17.57 4.33
C GLY A 166 8.53 19.00 3.88
N SER A 167 7.62 19.63 3.14
CA SER A 167 7.73 21.03 2.73
C SER A 167 7.73 22.00 3.90
N LEU A 168 7.03 21.65 4.98
CA LEU A 168 6.96 22.44 6.21
C LEU A 168 8.33 22.65 6.89
N VAL A 169 9.30 21.81 6.51
CA VAL A 169 10.68 21.85 7.01
C VAL A 169 11.64 22.31 5.88
N GLY A 170 11.09 22.80 4.77
CA GLY A 170 11.79 23.24 3.56
C GLY A 170 12.41 22.11 2.73
N LYS A 171 12.04 20.84 2.98
CA LYS A 171 12.69 19.66 2.39
C LYS A 171 11.70 18.70 1.69
N GLY A 172 10.57 19.19 1.18
CA GLY A 172 9.52 18.38 0.53
C GLY A 172 9.65 18.21 -1.00
N GLY A 173 10.67 18.78 -1.63
CA GLY A 173 10.84 18.76 -3.09
C GLY A 173 9.67 19.46 -3.78
N LEU A 174 8.88 18.74 -4.58
CA LEU A 174 7.64 19.27 -5.19
C LEU A 174 6.65 19.85 -4.16
N GLY A 175 6.65 19.35 -2.92
CA GLY A 175 5.83 19.92 -1.85
C GLY A 175 6.18 21.36 -1.52
N ASN A 176 7.46 21.73 -1.63
CA ASN A 176 7.91 23.12 -1.39
C ASN A 176 7.24 24.07 -2.39
N LEU A 177 7.17 23.67 -3.67
CA LEU A 177 6.53 24.49 -4.70
C LEU A 177 5.03 24.67 -4.46
N ILE A 178 4.37 23.66 -3.88
CA ILE A 178 2.96 23.77 -3.49
C ILE A 178 2.85 24.77 -2.34
N GLU A 179 3.64 24.61 -1.29
CA GLU A 179 3.62 25.47 -0.10
C GLU A 179 3.93 26.93 -0.43
N ASP A 180 4.94 27.19 -1.26
CA ASP A 180 5.33 28.53 -1.68
C ASP A 180 4.23 29.27 -2.47
N ALA A 181 3.38 28.52 -3.18
CA ALA A 181 2.28 29.09 -3.96
C ALA A 181 0.98 29.30 -3.17
N LEU A 182 0.85 28.72 -1.97
CA LEU A 182 -0.34 28.84 -1.15
C LEU A 182 -0.62 30.28 -0.69
N PRO A 183 0.36 31.05 -0.17
CA PRO A 183 0.11 32.42 0.30
C PRO A 183 -0.41 33.37 -0.79
N SER A 184 0.04 33.16 -2.04
CA SER A 184 -0.33 34.00 -3.19
C SER A 184 -1.45 33.38 -4.05
N PHE A 185 -1.96 32.19 -3.68
CA PHE A 185 -2.91 31.41 -4.47
C PHE A 185 -2.55 31.36 -5.97
N PHE A 186 -1.27 31.14 -6.27
CA PHE A 186 -0.80 31.09 -7.65
C PHE A 186 -1.17 29.73 -8.26
N LYS A 187 -2.30 29.71 -8.96
CA LYS A 187 -3.00 28.50 -9.42
C LYS A 187 -2.13 27.67 -10.36
N ALA A 188 -1.41 28.32 -11.26
CA ALA A 188 -0.52 27.65 -12.20
C ALA A 188 0.55 26.81 -11.49
N GLN A 189 1.17 27.34 -10.42
CA GLN A 189 2.20 26.63 -9.67
C GLN A 189 1.63 25.48 -8.84
N VAL A 190 0.53 25.72 -8.11
CA VAL A 190 -0.14 24.68 -7.32
C VAL A 190 -0.58 23.51 -8.20
N LEU A 191 -1.24 23.79 -9.33
CA LEU A 191 -1.70 22.77 -10.25
C LEU A 191 -0.52 21.99 -10.86
N THR A 192 0.50 22.70 -11.36
CA THR A 192 1.66 22.06 -12.01
C THR A 192 2.41 21.16 -11.04
N ALA A 193 2.69 21.64 -9.82
CA ALA A 193 3.40 20.87 -8.81
C ALA A 193 2.57 19.65 -8.33
N SER A 194 1.27 19.82 -8.15
CA SER A 194 0.36 18.72 -7.77
C SER A 194 0.28 17.65 -8.86
N VAL A 195 0.13 18.06 -10.13
CA VAL A 195 0.09 17.13 -11.27
C VAL A 195 1.41 16.39 -11.41
N LEU A 196 2.55 17.07 -11.28
CA LEU A 196 3.86 16.41 -11.30
C LEU A 196 4.01 15.40 -10.16
N CYS A 197 3.52 15.71 -8.96
CA CYS A 197 3.54 14.78 -7.83
C CYS A 197 2.72 13.52 -8.11
N VAL A 198 1.52 13.65 -8.68
CA VAL A 198 0.66 12.52 -9.06
C VAL A 198 1.30 11.70 -10.17
N LEU A 199 1.82 12.36 -11.22
CA LEU A 199 2.52 11.69 -12.31
C LEU A 199 3.73 10.91 -11.79
N LEU A 200 4.47 11.46 -10.84
CA LEU A 200 5.61 10.80 -10.23
C LEU A 200 5.17 9.56 -9.42
N ALA A 201 4.10 9.67 -8.63
CA ALA A 201 3.56 8.54 -7.87
C ALA A 201 3.12 7.40 -8.80
N VAL A 202 2.40 7.73 -9.88
CA VAL A 202 1.95 6.76 -10.89
C VAL A 202 3.14 6.15 -11.63
N ALA A 203 4.12 6.97 -12.04
CA ALA A 203 5.32 6.48 -12.72
C ALA A 203 6.11 5.52 -11.83
N ALA A 204 6.30 5.84 -10.55
CA ALA A 204 6.96 4.96 -9.59
C ALA A 204 6.20 3.65 -9.39
N ASP A 205 4.86 3.70 -9.26
CA ASP A 205 4.02 2.51 -9.12
C ASP A 205 4.10 1.60 -10.36
N LEU A 206 4.02 2.19 -11.55
CA LEU A 206 4.12 1.46 -12.82
C LEU A 206 5.52 0.86 -13.03
N LEU A 207 6.58 1.57 -12.63
CA LEU A 207 7.96 1.07 -12.69
C LEU A 207 8.11 -0.16 -11.79
N LEU A 208 7.62 -0.09 -10.55
CA LEU A 208 7.65 -1.21 -9.61
C LEU A 208 6.77 -2.37 -10.07
N LEU A 209 5.62 -2.11 -10.69
CA LEU A 209 4.79 -3.14 -11.30
C LEU A 209 5.50 -3.81 -12.48
N GLY A 210 6.21 -3.04 -13.31
CA GLY A 210 7.06 -3.56 -14.37
C GLY A 210 8.16 -4.48 -13.83
N LEU A 211 8.85 -4.03 -12.78
CA LEU A 211 9.87 -4.81 -12.09
C LEU A 211 9.29 -6.09 -11.47
N GLN A 212 8.13 -6.01 -10.80
CA GLN A 212 7.44 -7.18 -10.27
C GLN A 212 7.13 -8.18 -11.39
N ARG A 213 6.59 -7.72 -12.52
CA ARG A 213 6.26 -8.58 -13.67
C ARG A 213 7.46 -9.27 -14.31
N LEU A 214 8.65 -8.66 -14.21
CA LEU A 214 9.91 -9.24 -14.67
C LEU A 214 10.44 -10.27 -13.67
N LEU A 215 10.32 -9.99 -12.36
CA LEU A 215 10.78 -10.87 -11.29
C LEU A 215 9.86 -12.07 -11.04
N THR A 216 8.56 -11.97 -11.35
CA THR A 216 7.58 -13.03 -11.10
C THR A 216 6.87 -13.48 -12.40
N PRO A 217 7.58 -14.05 -13.39
CA PRO A 217 6.96 -14.53 -14.63
C PRO A 217 5.94 -15.68 -14.39
N TRP A 218 6.15 -16.50 -13.36
CA TRP A 218 5.32 -17.67 -13.04
C TRP A 218 3.90 -17.32 -12.59
N THR A 219 3.65 -16.11 -12.08
CA THR A 219 2.29 -15.70 -11.65
C THR A 219 1.34 -15.47 -12.84
N ARG A 220 1.83 -15.50 -14.07
CA ARG A 220 1.00 -15.31 -15.29
C ARG A 220 0.22 -16.56 -15.68
N ILE A 221 0.56 -17.74 -15.17
CA ILE A 221 0.09 -19.02 -15.73
C ILE A 221 -1.34 -19.41 -15.28
N SER A 222 -1.93 -18.77 -14.28
CA SER A 222 -3.20 -19.24 -13.68
C SER A 222 -4.50 -18.72 -14.31
N ARG A 223 -4.52 -18.38 -15.61
CA ARG A 223 -5.74 -17.83 -16.27
C ARG A 223 -6.29 -18.66 -17.44
N THR A 224 -6.08 -19.98 -17.40
CA THR A 224 -6.74 -20.94 -18.30
C THR A 224 -7.41 -22.08 -17.52
N SER A 225 -8.31 -21.75 -16.60
CA SER A 225 -9.39 -22.67 -16.26
C SER A 225 -10.53 -22.35 -17.24
N GLY A 226 -10.62 -23.15 -18.31
CA GLY A 226 -11.71 -23.04 -19.29
C GLY A 226 -13.09 -23.13 -18.61
N PRO A 227 -14.15 -22.61 -19.24
CA PRO A 227 -15.49 -22.64 -18.66
C PRO A 227 -15.85 -24.08 -18.29
N ALA A 228 -16.16 -24.30 -17.01
CA ALA A 228 -16.67 -25.57 -16.52
C ALA A 228 -17.87 -25.95 -17.38
N ARG A 229 -17.78 -27.12 -18.05
CA ARG A 229 -18.92 -27.67 -18.79
C ARG A 229 -20.10 -27.82 -17.81
N PRO A 230 -21.30 -27.31 -18.13
CA PRO A 230 -22.49 -27.59 -17.34
C PRO A 230 -22.67 -29.10 -17.27
N GLY A 231 -22.75 -29.64 -16.06
CA GLY A 231 -23.01 -31.06 -15.85
C GLY A 231 -24.31 -31.47 -16.54
N THR A 232 -24.24 -32.57 -17.29
CA THR A 232 -25.39 -33.31 -17.79
C THR A 232 -26.28 -33.71 -16.59
N PRO A 233 -27.60 -33.44 -16.60
CA PRO A 233 -28.49 -33.98 -15.59
C PRO A 233 -28.55 -35.49 -15.75
N THR A 234 -28.03 -36.23 -14.77
CA THR A 234 -28.24 -37.67 -14.67
C THR A 234 -29.73 -37.95 -14.42
N ASP A 235 -30.27 -38.88 -15.20
CA ASP A 235 -31.65 -39.36 -15.23
C ASP A 235 -32.34 -39.43 -13.86
N ALA A 236 -33.48 -38.73 -13.77
CA ALA A 236 -34.48 -38.98 -12.74
C ALA A 236 -35.15 -40.34 -13.02
N GLY A 237 -34.98 -41.31 -12.10
CA GLY A 237 -35.75 -42.54 -12.10
C GLY A 237 -37.25 -42.30 -11.90
N PRO A 238 -38.12 -43.23 -12.35
CA PRO A 238 -39.57 -43.01 -12.38
C PRO A 238 -40.20 -42.93 -10.97
N PRO A 239 -41.23 -42.08 -10.77
CA PRO A 239 -41.89 -41.94 -9.48
C PRO A 239 -42.80 -43.14 -9.16
N ALA A 240 -42.73 -43.62 -7.92
CA ALA A 240 -43.60 -44.67 -7.39
C ALA A 240 -45.03 -44.14 -7.11
N PRO A 241 -46.08 -44.96 -7.29
CA PRO A 241 -47.47 -44.52 -7.10
C PRO A 241 -47.93 -44.57 -5.63
N GLY A 242 -48.48 -43.42 -5.22
CA GLY A 242 -49.52 -43.14 -4.22
C GLY A 242 -49.93 -44.13 -3.12
N THR A 243 -50.01 -43.60 -1.90
CA THR A 243 -51.11 -43.88 -0.96
C THR A 243 -51.63 -42.56 -0.38
N ALA A 244 -52.96 -42.42 -0.44
CA ALA A 244 -53.74 -41.23 -0.13
C ALA A 244 -54.14 -41.12 1.35
N GLN A 245 -54.80 -39.98 1.66
CA GLN A 245 -55.71 -39.68 2.79
C GLN A 245 -55.03 -39.08 4.04
N ALA A 246 -55.55 -38.05 4.73
CA ALA A 246 -56.71 -37.18 4.61
C ALA A 246 -56.47 -35.94 5.52
N GLY A 247 -57.00 -34.76 5.18
CA GLY A 247 -57.01 -33.57 6.07
C GLY A 247 -58.20 -33.58 7.06
N PRO A 248 -58.69 -32.43 7.56
CA PRO A 248 -57.98 -31.25 8.07
C PRO A 248 -58.54 -30.79 9.44
N SER A 249 -57.77 -30.04 10.24
CA SER A 249 -58.33 -29.15 11.27
C SER A 249 -57.30 -28.15 11.84
N ALA A 250 -57.54 -26.88 11.57
CA ALA A 250 -57.11 -25.75 12.40
C ALA A 250 -58.28 -25.40 13.36
N PRO A 251 -58.22 -24.36 14.21
CA PRO A 251 -57.11 -23.76 14.97
C PRO A 251 -57.46 -23.62 16.49
N VAL A 252 -56.49 -23.39 17.39
CA VAL A 252 -56.78 -22.79 18.72
C VAL A 252 -55.67 -21.81 19.15
N LYS A 253 -56.08 -20.54 19.31
CA LYS A 253 -55.42 -19.48 20.09
C LYS A 253 -55.55 -19.78 21.58
N VAL A 254 -54.49 -19.57 22.39
CA VAL A 254 -54.60 -19.00 23.75
C VAL A 254 -53.28 -18.32 24.15
N SER A 255 -53.32 -17.03 24.48
CA SER A 255 -52.40 -16.37 25.45
C SER A 255 -53.06 -16.42 26.84
N PRO A 256 -52.29 -16.55 27.94
CA PRO A 256 -52.16 -15.46 28.93
C PRO A 256 -50.72 -15.38 29.51
N LYS A 257 -50.15 -14.19 29.81
CA LYS A 257 -50.32 -13.30 30.99
C LYS A 257 -49.65 -13.80 32.29
N ALA A 258 -48.88 -12.88 32.90
CA ALA A 258 -48.46 -12.71 34.32
C ALA A 258 -46.93 -12.67 34.44
N GLU A 259 -46.31 -11.50 34.68
CA GLU A 259 -46.18 -10.78 35.96
C GLU A 259 -45.51 -11.61 37.05
N VAL A 260 -44.41 -11.09 37.60
CA VAL A 260 -44.20 -10.69 39.02
C VAL A 260 -42.68 -10.66 39.29
N GLY A 261 -42.18 -9.53 39.79
CA GLY A 261 -40.86 -9.39 40.41
C GLY A 261 -40.13 -8.13 40.03
#